data_AF-W0JIC7-F1
#
_entry.id   AF-W0JIC7-F1
#
_cell.length_a   1.000
_cell.length_b   1.000
_cell.length_c   1.000
_cell.angle_alpha   90.00
_cell.angle_beta   90.00
_cell.angle_gamma   90.00
#
_symmetry.space_group_name_H-M   'P 1'
#
loop_
_entity.id
_entity.type
_entity.pdbx_description
1 polymer ?
#
loop_
_entity_poly.entity_id
_entity_poly.type
_entity_poly.pdbx_seq_one_letter_code
_entity_poly.pdbx_strand_id
1 'polypeptide(L)'
;MYETPRDVPERDPFETLVDVLTAATRYDFALGIVLGAFAVALVAASVLGIPVQYALLPAAIVGAMVVADVCYLNPPVDPDQGSNTA
;
A
#
# COMPACT_ATOMS: atom_id res chain seq x y z
N MET A 1 -16.96 6.63 -44.59
CA MET A 1 -16.26 7.12 -43.38
C MET A 1 -15.40 5.96 -42.91
N TYR A 2 -14.10 5.96 -43.26
CA TYR A 2 -13.18 4.92 -42.80
C TYR A 2 -12.65 5.37 -41.45
N GLU A 3 -13.05 4.69 -40.37
CA GLU A 3 -12.43 4.88 -39.06
C GLU A 3 -11.16 4.03 -39.05
N THR A 4 -10.01 4.70 -39.03
CA THR A 4 -8.73 4.04 -38.78
C THR A 4 -8.74 3.52 -37.34
N PRO A 5 -8.37 2.26 -37.07
CA PRO A 5 -8.17 1.79 -35.71
C PRO A 5 -7.10 2.68 -35.07
N ARG A 6 -7.44 3.36 -33.98
CA ARG A 6 -6.43 3.99 -33.12
C ARG A 6 -5.58 2.86 -32.58
N ASP A 7 -4.33 2.76 -33.04
CA ASP A 7 -3.26 2.10 -32.30
C ASP A 7 -3.22 2.76 -30.92
N VAL A 8 -3.89 2.14 -29.95
CA VAL A 8 -3.64 2.41 -28.53
C VAL A 8 -2.27 1.78 -28.31
N PRO A 9 -1.22 2.58 -28.02
CA PRO A 9 0.08 2.00 -27.71
C PRO A 9 -0.15 1.01 -26.58
N GLU A 10 0.16 -0.26 -26.81
CA GLU A 10 0.14 -1.30 -25.78
C GLU A 10 1.11 -0.86 -24.69
N ARG A 11 0.58 -0.20 -23.65
CA ARG A 11 1.37 0.25 -22.51
C ARG A 11 1.92 -1.00 -21.86
N ASP A 12 3.24 -1.04 -21.69
CA ASP A 12 3.89 -2.16 -21.02
C ASP A 12 3.26 -2.33 -19.62
N PRO A 13 2.77 -3.53 -19.26
CA PRO A 13 2.17 -3.77 -17.95
C PRO A 13 3.12 -3.43 -16.80
N PHE A 14 4.43 -3.58 -16.99
CA PHE A 14 5.41 -3.18 -15.98
C PHE A 14 5.51 -1.66 -15.85
N GLU A 15 5.54 -0.92 -16.95
CA GLU A 15 5.54 0.55 -16.93
C GLU A 15 4.27 1.11 -16.25
N THR A 16 3.12 0.48 -16.50
CA THR A 16 1.87 0.84 -15.81
C THR A 16 1.93 0.57 -14.31
N LEU A 17 2.54 -0.54 -13.89
CA LEU A 17 2.74 -0.85 -12.47
C LEU A 17 3.69 0.15 -11.80
N VAL A 18 4.78 0.51 -12.48
CA VAL A 18 5.75 1.50 -12.01
C VAL A 18 5.09 2.88 -11.88
N ASP A 19 4.25 3.29 -12.83
CA ASP A 19 3.45 4.52 -12.73
C ASP A 19 2.56 4.51 -11.48
N VAL A 20 1.85 3.41 -11.21
CA VAL A 20 1.00 3.27 -10.01
C VAL A 20 1.82 3.30 -8.72
N LEU A 21 2.96 2.61 -8.69
CA LEU A 21 3.87 2.62 -7.54
C LEU A 21 4.50 3.99 -7.32
N THR A 22 4.75 4.75 -8.39
CA THR A 22 5.29 6.12 -8.33
C THR A 22 4.24 7.11 -7.84
N ALA A 23 2.97 6.90 -8.18
CA ALA A 23 1.84 7.67 -7.67
C ALA A 23 1.46 7.30 -6.22
N ALA A 24 1.98 6.20 -5.68
CA ALA A 24 1.66 5.72 -4.35
C ALA A 24 2.12 6.71 -3.27
N THR A 25 1.20 7.04 -2.36
CA THR A 25 1.47 7.91 -1.22
C THR A 25 2.03 7.12 -0.05
N ARG A 26 2.51 7.83 0.98
CA ARG A 26 2.94 7.22 2.25
C ARG A 26 1.83 6.40 2.91
N TYR A 27 0.56 6.77 2.72
CA TYR A 27 -0.59 6.01 3.21
C TYR A 27 -0.79 4.70 2.44
N ASP A 28 -0.59 4.72 1.11
CA ASP A 28 -0.69 3.51 0.29
C ASP A 28 0.40 2.50 0.67
N PHE A 29 1.60 3.00 0.99
CA PHE A 29 2.67 2.17 1.50
C PHE A 29 2.35 1.59 2.89
N ALA A 30 1.80 2.40 3.79
CA ALA A 30 1.36 1.93 5.10
C ALA A 30 0.29 0.83 4.98
N LEU A 31 -0.70 1.02 4.09
CA LEU A 31 -1.73 0.04 3.82
C LEU A 31 -1.14 -1.26 3.24
N GLY A 32 -0.14 -1.14 2.36
CA GLY A 32 0.64 -2.25 1.84
C GLY A 32 1.38 -3.04 2.93
N ILE A 33 1.99 -2.35 3.89
CA ILE A 33 2.65 -3.00 5.05
C ILE A 33 1.64 -3.78 5.88
N VAL A 34 0.49 -3.18 6.19
CA VAL A 34 -0.57 -3.85 6.96
C VAL A 34 -1.01 -5.11 6.22
N LEU A 35 -1.39 -5.00 4.95
CA LEU A 35 -1.82 -6.15 4.16
C LEU A 35 -0.73 -7.23 4.08
N GLY A 36 0.53 -6.82 3.87
CA GLY A 36 1.68 -7.71 3.84
C GLY A 36 1.88 -8.48 5.15
N ALA A 37 1.76 -7.81 6.31
CA ALA A 37 1.88 -8.45 7.62
C ALA A 37 0.81 -9.55 7.83
N PHE A 38 -0.43 -9.28 7.43
CA PHE A 38 -1.52 -10.27 7.48
C PHE A 38 -1.29 -11.43 6.51
N ALA A 39 -0.81 -11.16 5.29
CA ALA A 39 -0.47 -12.21 4.33
C ALA A 39 0.65 -13.12 4.85
N VAL A 40 1.71 -12.53 5.41
CA VAL A 40 2.82 -13.28 6.03
C VAL A 40 2.33 -14.12 7.21
N ALA A 41 1.45 -13.58 8.05
CA ALA A 41 0.85 -14.33 9.15
C ALA A 41 0.04 -15.53 8.68
N LEU A 42 -0.73 -15.40 7.60
CA LEU A 42 -1.49 -16.51 7.01
C LEU A 42 -0.58 -17.59 6.42
N VAL A 43 0.49 -17.19 5.74
CA VAL A 43 1.51 -18.13 5.24
C VAL A 43 2.22 -18.83 6.40
N ALA A 44 2.57 -18.10 7.47
CA ALA A 44 3.17 -18.70 8.65
C ALA A 44 2.22 -19.68 9.34
N ALA A 45 0.93 -19.33 9.46
CA ALA A 45 -0.09 -20.22 10.01
C ALA A 45 -0.19 -21.53 9.21
N SER A 46 -0.19 -21.45 7.88
CA SER A 46 -0.29 -22.62 7.01
C SER A 46 0.96 -23.49 7.05
N VAL A 47 2.15 -22.89 7.02
CA VAL A 47 3.44 -23.61 7.03
C VAL A 47 3.75 -24.23 8.39
N LEU A 48 3.46 -23.52 9.49
CA LEU A 48 3.78 -23.96 10.84
C LEU A 48 2.64 -24.77 11.49
N GLY A 49 1.47 -24.85 10.85
CA GLY A 49 0.30 -25.54 11.38
C GLY A 49 -0.28 -24.90 12.65
N ILE A 50 0.02 -23.62 12.89
CA ILE A 50 -0.44 -22.88 14.06
C ILE A 50 -1.88 -22.38 13.79
N PRO A 51 -2.79 -22.40 14.79
CA PRO A 51 -4.11 -21.82 14.62
C PRO A 51 -4.05 -20.36 14.16
N VAL A 52 -4.84 -20.03 13.15
CA VAL A 52 -4.86 -18.71 12.49
C VAL A 52 -5.02 -17.58 13.51
N GLN A 53 -5.82 -17.78 14.56
CA GLN A 53 -6.03 -16.81 15.64
C GLN A 53 -4.72 -16.36 16.31
N TYR A 54 -3.80 -17.30 16.56
CA TYR A 54 -2.51 -17.01 17.18
C TYR A 54 -1.54 -16.37 16.19
N ALA A 55 -1.62 -16.72 14.91
CA ALA A 55 -0.78 -16.12 13.87
C ALA A 55 -1.21 -14.69 13.51
N LEU A 56 -2.51 -14.38 13.59
CA LEU A 56 -3.04 -13.05 13.29
C LEU A 56 -2.77 -12.02 14.39
N LEU A 57 -2.62 -12.45 15.65
CA LEU A 57 -2.35 -11.54 16.76
C LEU A 57 -1.12 -10.64 16.54
N PRO A 58 0.08 -11.15 16.19
CA PRO A 58 1.23 -10.29 15.90
C PRO A 58 1.01 -9.39 14.69
N ALA A 59 0.31 -9.86 13.64
CA ALA A 59 -0.01 -9.03 12.48
C ALA A 59 -0.93 -7.86 12.84
N ALA A 60 -1.91 -8.09 13.72
CA ALA A 60 -2.79 -7.03 14.23
C ALA A 60 -2.03 -5.99 15.05
N ILE A 61 -1.07 -6.42 15.89
CA ILE A 61 -0.21 -5.51 16.66
C ILE A 61 0.62 -4.64 15.71
N VAL A 62 1.26 -5.24 14.69
CA VAL A 62 2.01 -4.51 13.67
C VAL A 62 1.11 -3.50 12.95
N GLY A 63 -0.08 -3.93 12.54
CA GLY A 63 -1.05 -3.05 11.89
C GLY A 63 -1.44 -1.84 12.75
N ALA A 64 -1.71 -2.06 14.03
CA ALA A 64 -2.02 -0.99 14.97
C ALA A 64 -0.85 -0.01 15.14
N MET A 65 0.39 -0.50 15.22
CA MET A 65 1.58 0.35 15.33
C MET A 65 1.82 1.19 14.07
N VAL A 66 1.61 0.63 12.88
CA VAL A 66 1.74 1.36 11.60
C VAL A 66 0.67 2.45 11.49
N VAL A 67 -0.58 2.14 11.86
CA VAL A 67 -1.65 3.15 11.90
C VAL A 67 -1.34 4.24 12.93
N ALA A 68 -0.86 3.86 14.12
CA ALA A 68 -0.46 4.83 15.14
C ALA A 68 0.66 5.76 14.64
N ASP A 69 1.68 5.20 13.97
CA ASP A 69 2.77 5.99 13.40
C ASP A 69 2.28 6.98 12.36
N VAL A 70 1.60 6.48 11.33
CA VAL A 70 1.26 7.26 10.15
C VAL A 70 0.13 8.26 10.41
N CYS A 71 -0.80 7.94 11.32
CA CYS A 71 -1.93 8.82 11.62
C CYS A 71 -1.69 9.76 12.80
N TYR A 72 -0.81 9.44 13.75
CA TYR A 72 -0.69 10.20 15.00
C TYR A 72 0.73 10.66 15.32
N LEU A 73 1.76 9.81 15.15
CA LEU A 73 3.13 10.18 15.56
C LEU A 73 3.84 11.00 14.49
N ASN A 74 3.68 10.64 13.23
CA ASN A 74 4.35 11.29 12.12
C ASN A 74 3.38 11.48 10.94
N PRO A 75 2.30 12.28 11.13
CA PRO A 75 1.34 12.55 10.08
C PRO A 75 2.04 13.23 8.89
N PRO A 76 1.69 12.87 7.65
CA PRO A 76 2.23 13.56 6.48
C PRO A 76 1.81 15.03 6.53
N VAL A 77 2.81 15.89 6.43
CA VAL A 77 2.61 17.33 6.30
C VAL A 77 2.26 17.57 4.84
N ASP A 78 1.10 18.18 4.58
CA ASP A 78 0.74 18.57 3.22
C ASP A 78 1.77 19.60 2.72
N PRO A 79 2.51 19.34 1.63
CA PRO A 79 3.49 20.30 1.10
C PRO A 79 2.86 21.64 0.71
N ASP A 80 1.56 21.65 0.43
CA ASP A 80 0.80 22.83 0.03
C ASP A 80 0.36 23.69 1.23
N GLN A 81 0.38 23.13 2.45
CA GLN A 81 -0.09 23.78 3.67
C GLN A 81 0.88 24.86 4.19
N GLY A 82 2.11 24.92 3.67
CA GLY A 82 3.12 25.94 3.98
C GLY A 82 3.18 27.12 2.99
N SER A 83 2.36 27.13 1.94
CA SER A 83 2.45 28.15 0.86
C SER A 83 1.54 29.38 1.07
N ASN A 84 0.72 29.40 2.11
CA ASN A 84 -0.31 30.43 2.32
C ASN A 84 0.04 31.46 3.41
N THR A 85 1.33 31.70 3.64
CA THR A 85 1.82 32.87 4.39
C THR A 85 2.74 33.68 3.49
N ALA A 86 2.14 34.48 2.60
CA ALA A 86 2.78 35.57 1.88
C ALA A 86 1.99 36.86 2.11
#